data_AF-V3ZGA2-F1
#
_entry.id   AF-V3ZGA2-F1
#
_cell.length_a   1.000
_cell.length_b   1.000
_cell.length_c   1.000
_cell.angle_alpha   90.00
_cell.angle_beta   90.00
_cell.angle_gamma   90.00
#
_symmetry.space_group_name_H-M   'P 1'
#
loop_
_entity.id
_entity.type
_entity.pdbx_description
1 polymer ?
#
loop_
_entity_poly.entity_id
_entity_poly.type
_entity_poly.pdbx_seq_one_letter_code
_entity_poly.pdbx_strand_id
1 'polypeptide(L)' 'MATGGRTTLNPNFNQCVICLENYKKPKFLDCHHTFCQECIRDLEQKSPRTVSCPLCQRKVQLPAGG' A
#
# COMPACT_ATOMS: atom_id res chain seq x y z
N MET A 1 -10.18 32.46 27.95
CA MET A 1 -8.99 31.58 28.01
C MET A 1 -9.38 30.22 27.44
N ALA A 2 -8.61 29.75 26.46
CA ALA A 2 -8.50 28.38 25.93
C ALA A 2 -9.77 27.51 25.72
N THR A 3 -10.22 27.40 24.47
CA THR A 3 -10.65 26.08 23.93
C THR A 3 -10.15 25.94 22.49
N GLY A 4 -8.82 25.83 22.36
CA GLY A 4 -8.18 25.30 21.15
C GLY A 4 -8.06 23.78 21.28
N GLY A 5 -9.14 23.07 20.95
CA GLY A 5 -9.15 21.60 20.90
C GLY A 5 -8.98 21.12 19.47
N ARG A 6 -7.73 20.97 19.02
CA ARG A 6 -7.38 20.41 17.72
C ARG A 6 -7.71 18.91 17.71
N THR A 7 -8.89 18.50 17.24
CA THR A 7 -9.05 17.15 16.72
C THR A 7 -8.56 17.16 15.27
N THR A 8 -7.28 16.86 15.08
CA THR A 8 -6.77 16.40 13.79
C THR A 8 -7.47 15.09 13.48
N LEU A 9 -8.61 15.16 12.78
CA LEU A 9 -9.29 13.99 12.20
C LEU A 9 -8.23 13.21 11.42
N ASN A 10 -7.91 12.03 11.95
CA ASN A 10 -6.81 11.15 11.57
C ASN A 10 -6.66 11.09 10.03
N PRO A 11 -5.63 11.74 9.47
CA PRO A 11 -5.55 11.87 8.03
C PRO A 11 -5.08 10.54 7.46
N ASN A 12 -5.92 9.97 6.60
CA ASN A 12 -5.58 8.99 5.58
C ASN A 12 -5.50 7.50 5.97
N PHE A 13 -6.67 6.90 6.22
CA PHE A 13 -6.86 5.44 6.10
C PHE A 13 -6.75 4.89 4.66
N ASN A 14 -6.53 5.76 3.66
CA ASN A 14 -6.53 5.42 2.25
C ASN A 14 -5.19 5.75 1.56
N GLN A 15 -4.09 5.75 2.30
CA GLN A 15 -2.76 6.04 1.78
C GLN A 15 -1.94 4.76 1.60
N CYS A 16 -1.30 4.63 0.43
CA CYS A 16 -0.35 3.56 0.19
C CYS A 16 0.95 3.83 0.92
N VAL A 17 1.45 2.87 1.68
CA VAL A 17 2.73 3.03 2.40
C VAL A 17 3.98 3.00 1.50
N ILE A 18 3.80 2.72 0.20
CA ILE A 18 4.91 2.70 -0.77
C ILE A 18 5.13 4.11 -1.36
N CYS A 19 4.08 4.73 -1.91
CA CYS A 19 4.15 6.08 -2.48
C CYS A 19 3.71 7.18 -1.51
N LEU A 20 3.14 6.84 -0.35
CA LEU A 20 2.56 7.76 0.64
C LEU A 20 1.43 8.66 0.06
N GLU A 21 0.88 8.28 -1.09
CA GLU A 21 -0.25 8.94 -1.73
C GLU A 21 -1.54 8.13 -1.55
N ASN A 22 -2.68 8.70 -1.93
CA ASN A 22 -3.94 7.97 -2.00
C ASN A 22 -3.83 6.71 -2.88
N TYR A 23 -4.51 5.64 -2.46
CA TYR A 23 -4.53 4.38 -3.22
C TYR A 23 -5.05 4.58 -4.65
N LYS A 24 -4.13 4.50 -5.63
CA LYS A 24 -4.45 4.48 -7.06
C LYS A 24 -4.57 3.02 -7.51
N LYS A 25 -5.80 2.57 -7.78
CA LYS A 25 -6.14 1.16 -8.08
C LYS A 25 -5.63 0.20 -6.99
N PRO A 26 -6.24 0.23 -5.79
CA PRO A 26 -5.87 -0.66 -4.70
C PRO A 26 -5.96 -2.12 -5.14
N LYS A 27 -4.83 -2.84 -5.09
CA LYS A 27 -4.80 -4.30 -5.27
C LYS A 27 -4.60 -4.96 -3.92
N PHE A 28 -5.40 -5.99 -3.66
CA PHE A 28 -5.27 -6.84 -2.50
C PHE A 28 -4.29 -7.97 -2.80
N LEU A 29 -3.29 -8.11 -1.94
CA LEU A 29 -2.39 -9.25 -1.95
C LEU A 29 -2.94 -10.39 -1.08
N ASP A 30 -2.46 -11.62 -1.25
CA ASP A 30 -2.81 -12.77 -0.39
C ASP A 30 -2.51 -12.53 1.10
N CYS A 31 -1.57 -11.62 1.38
CA CYS A 31 -1.27 -11.19 2.74
C CYS A 31 -2.29 -10.19 3.33
N HIS A 32 -3.42 -9.96 2.65
CA HIS A 32 -4.51 -9.05 3.04
C HIS A 32 -4.12 -7.58 3.18
N HIS A 33 -3.02 -7.18 2.53
CA HIS A 33 -2.59 -5.79 2.48
C HIS A 33 -2.86 -5.18 1.12
N THR A 34 -3.22 -3.90 1.14
CA THR A 34 -3.60 -3.14 -0.05
C THR A 34 -2.52 -2.16 -0.43
N PHE A 35 -2.15 -2.16 -1.71
CA PHE A 35 -1.17 -1.24 -2.29
C PHE A 35 -1.64 -0.73 -3.65
N CYS A 36 -1.06 0.35 -4.14
CA CYS A 36 -1.36 0.81 -5.50
C CYS A 36 -0.87 -0.22 -6.53
N GLN A 37 -1.64 -0.43 -7.59
CA GLN A 37 -1.24 -1.31 -8.70
C GLN A 37 0.12 -0.90 -9.28
N GLU A 38 0.37 0.40 -9.39
CA GLU A 38 1.66 0.94 -9.85
C GLU A 38 2.82 0.56 -8.91
N CYS A 39 2.64 0.70 -7.60
CA CYS A 39 3.65 0.35 -6.61
C CYS A 39 3.96 -1.15 -6.61
N ILE A 40 2.93 -1.98 -6.78
CA ILE A 40 3.11 -3.44 -6.91
C ILE A 40 3.91 -3.75 -8.18
N ARG A 41 3.59 -3.11 -9.30
CA ARG A 41 4.29 -3.31 -10.59
C ARG A 41 5.75 -2.88 -10.53
N ASP A 42 6.06 -1.83 -9.78
CA ASP A 42 7.44 -1.39 -9.51
C ASP A 42 8.22 -2.46 -8.71
N LEU A 43 7.56 -3.06 -7.71
CA LEU A 43 8.12 -4.18 -6.95
C LEU A 43 8.33 -5.43 -7.82
N GLU A 44 7.40 -5.72 -8.75
CA GLU A 44 7.55 -6.81 -9.73
C GLU A 44 8.73 -6.58 -10.66
N GLN A 45 8.96 -5.34 -11.10
CA GLN A 45 10.11 -5.00 -11.94
C GLN A 45 11.43 -5.25 -11.20
N LYS A 46 11.45 -5.03 -9.88
CA LYS A 46 12.62 -5.27 -9.03
C LYS A 46 12.76 -6.74 -8.62
N SER A 47 11.69 -7.52 -8.63
CA SER A 47 11.66 -8.94 -8.24
C SER A 47 10.67 -9.69 -9.13
N PRO A 48 11.13 -10.24 -10.28
CA PRO A 48 10.25 -10.93 -11.19
C PRO A 48 9.64 -12.15 -10.50
N ARG A 49 8.30 -12.25 -10.51
CA ARG A 49 7.45 -13.35 -9.94
C ARG A 49 7.09 -13.28 -8.45
N THR A 50 7.76 -12.48 -7.63
CA THR A 50 7.44 -12.41 -6.19
C THR A 50 7.58 -11.00 -5.66
N VAL A 51 6.51 -10.47 -5.10
CA VAL A 51 6.52 -9.17 -4.41
C VAL A 51 6.57 -9.39 -2.91
N SER A 52 7.47 -8.68 -2.23
CA SER A 52 7.55 -8.69 -0.78
C SER A 52 6.69 -7.57 -0.22
N CYS A 53 5.70 -7.91 0.60
CA CYS A 53 4.84 -6.93 1.24
C CYS A 53 5.67 -6.09 2.24
N PRO A 54 5.71 -4.75 2.14
CA PRO A 54 6.49 -3.92 3.06
C PRO A 54 5.88 -3.84 4.47
N LEU A 55 4.62 -4.23 4.66
CA LEU A 55 3.93 -4.19 5.95
C LEU A 55 4.17 -5.44 6.80
N CYS A 56 4.16 -6.61 6.18
CA CYS A 56 4.29 -7.89 6.89
C CYS A 56 5.45 -8.75 6.40
N GLN A 57 6.26 -8.24 5.46
CA GLN A 57 7.39 -8.93 4.82
C GLN A 57 7.03 -10.27 4.15
N ARG A 58 5.74 -10.50 3.91
CA ARG A 58 5.26 -11.73 3.29
C ARG A 58 5.51 -11.68 1.79
N LYS A 59 6.10 -12.74 1.25
CA LYS A 59 6.27 -12.92 -0.20
C LYS A 59 4.93 -13.32 -0.78
N VAL A 60 4.46 -12.54 -1.74
CA VAL A 60 3.21 -12.76 -2.45
C VAL A 60 3.57 -13.03 -3.90
N GLN A 61 3.02 -14.12 -4.44
CA GLN A 61 3.20 -14.46 -5.85
C GLN A 61 2.13 -13.71 -6.63
N LEU A 62 2.56 -12.85 -7.54
CA LEU A 62 1.61 -12.17 -8.42
C LEU A 62 1.36 -13.08 -9.63
N PRO A 63 0.10 -13.28 -10.04
CA PRO A 63 -0.19 -14.01 -11.25
C PRO A 63 0.49 -13.29 -12.42
N ALA A 64 1.25 -14.04 -13.21
CA ALA A 64 1.94 -13.53 -14.39
C ALA A 64 0.90 -13.13 -15.45
N GLY A 65 0.50 -11.87 -15.44
CA GLY A 65 -0.50 -11.32 -16.36
C GLY A 65 -1.74 -10.83 -15.63
N GLY A 66 -1.70 -9.55 -15.22
CA GLY A 66 -2.88 -8.77 -14.90
C GLY A 66 -3.00 -7.62 -15.88
#